data_AF-A0A4R4D205-F1
#
_entry.id   AF-A0A4R4D205-F1
#
_cell.length_a   1.000
_cell.length_b   1.000
_cell.length_c   1.000
_cell.angle_alpha   90.00
_cell.angle_beta   90.00
_cell.angle_gamma   90.00
#
_symmetry.space_group_name_H-M   'P 1'
#
loop_
_entity.id
_entity.type
_entity.pdbx_description
1 polymer ?
#
loop_
_entity_poly.entity_id
_entity_poly.type
_entity_poly.pdbx_seq_one_letter_code
_entity_poly.pdbx_strand_id
1 'polypeptide(L)'
;MYTILILLLGIIVTTGVYWLRPRIQKWYVWLALAVWLFWTAMGVSFIQVNISGHHTKAATVGAFFFFLIAIGTGIFLARILGWFKSPPKITSVDQ
;
A
#
# COMPACT_ATOMS: atom_id res chain seq x y z
N MET A 1 18.11 11.69 -13.25
CA MET A 1 17.77 11.84 -11.81
C MET A 1 16.72 10.82 -11.33
N TYR A 2 15.83 10.29 -12.19
CA TYR A 2 14.87 9.24 -11.80
C TYR A 2 15.46 7.83 -11.62
N THR A 3 16.63 7.54 -12.19
CA THR A 3 17.26 6.21 -12.14
C THR A 3 17.52 5.71 -10.71
N ILE A 4 17.99 6.60 -9.83
CA ILE A 4 18.25 6.27 -8.41
C ILE A 4 16.92 5.99 -7.68
N LEU A 5 15.86 6.76 -7.97
CA LEU A 5 14.54 6.58 -7.37
C LEU A 5 13.90 5.26 -7.80
N ILE A 6 14.04 4.87 -9.07
CA ILE A 6 13.56 3.59 -9.59
C ILE A 6 14.30 2.43 -8.90
N LEU A 7 15.61 2.55 -8.73
CA LEU A 7 16.41 1.53 -8.04
C LEU A 7 16.01 1.40 -6.56
N LEU A 8 15.84 2.53 -5.85
CA LEU A 8 15.35 2.55 -4.47
C LEU A 8 13.95 1.93 -4.35
N LEU A 9 13.04 2.26 -5.28
CA LEU A 9 11.70 1.66 -5.32
C LEU A 9 11.77 0.14 -5.50
N GLY A 10 12.64 -0.33 -6.38
CA GLY A 10 12.92 -1.76 -6.56
C GLY A 10 13.36 -2.42 -5.26
N ILE A 11 14.35 -1.85 -4.55
CA ILE A 11 14.83 -2.38 -3.27
C ILE A 11 13.70 -2.44 -2.23
N ILE A 12 12.91 -1.37 -2.09
CA ILE A 12 11.80 -1.31 -1.14
C ILE A 12 10.76 -2.39 -1.44
N VAL A 13 10.37 -2.55 -2.71
CA VAL A 13 9.40 -3.56 -3.13
C VAL A 13 9.95 -4.96 -2.89
N THR A 14 11.18 -5.27 -3.30
CA THR A 14 11.78 -6.59 -3.11
C THR A 14 11.94 -6.95 -1.63
N THR A 15 12.40 -6.00 -0.81
CA THR A 15 12.53 -6.19 0.65
C THR A 15 11.17 -6.41 1.29
N GLY A 16 10.16 -5.62 0.90
CA GLY A 16 8.78 -5.79 1.34
C GLY A 16 8.24 -7.18 0.98
N VAL A 17 8.38 -7.61 -0.27
CA VAL A 17 7.95 -8.95 -0.71
C VAL A 17 8.63 -10.04 0.11
N TYR A 18 9.95 -9.97 0.31
CA TYR A 18 10.68 -10.95 1.11
C TYR A 18 10.16 -11.02 2.56
N TRP A 19 9.89 -9.86 3.17
CA TRP A 19 9.37 -9.76 4.54
C TRP A 19 7.91 -10.26 4.67
N LEU A 20 7.06 -10.01 3.66
CA LEU A 20 5.68 -10.47 3.65
C LEU A 20 5.55 -11.96 3.25
N ARG A 21 6.53 -12.53 2.54
CA ARG A 21 6.53 -13.92 2.08
C ARG A 21 6.15 -14.96 3.14
N PRO A 22 6.75 -14.98 4.34
CA PRO A 22 6.37 -15.95 5.36
C PRO A 22 4.98 -15.71 5.96
N ARG A 23 4.37 -14.52 5.78
CA ARG A 23 3.06 -14.15 6.34
C ARG A 23 1.91 -14.41 5.37
N ILE A 24 2.17 -14.40 4.07
CA ILE A 24 1.14 -14.54 3.03
C ILE A 24 1.19 -15.94 2.41
N GLN A 25 0.24 -16.77 2.82
CA GLN A 25 0.11 -18.13 2.27
C GLN A 25 -0.88 -18.22 1.10
N LYS A 26 -1.78 -17.24 0.95
CA LYS A 26 -2.87 -17.27 -0.03
C LYS A 26 -2.56 -16.39 -1.22
N TRP A 27 -2.62 -16.96 -2.42
CA TRP A 27 -2.28 -16.28 -3.68
C TRP A 27 -3.09 -14.99 -3.91
N TYR A 28 -4.37 -14.97 -3.53
CA TYR A 28 -5.25 -13.81 -3.74
C TYR A 28 -4.86 -12.59 -2.89
N VAL A 29 -4.12 -12.78 -1.79
CA VAL A 29 -3.61 -11.67 -0.98
C VAL A 29 -2.46 -10.97 -1.72
N TRP A 30 -1.62 -11.73 -2.45
CA TRP A 30 -0.63 -11.15 -3.34
C TRP A 30 -1.28 -10.38 -4.49
N LEU A 31 -2.35 -10.94 -5.08
CA LEU A 31 -3.12 -10.24 -6.10
C LEU A 31 -3.71 -8.93 -5.53
N ALA A 32 -4.29 -8.96 -4.33
CA ALA A 32 -4.83 -7.77 -3.69
C ALA A 32 -3.75 -6.70 -3.42
N LEU A 33 -2.57 -7.10 -2.96
CA LEU A 33 -1.42 -6.19 -2.81
C LEU A 33 -0.93 -5.62 -4.14
N ALA A 34 -0.89 -6.44 -5.20
CA ALA A 34 -0.51 -5.99 -6.53
C ALA A 34 -1.52 -4.99 -7.11
N VAL A 35 -2.81 -5.26 -6.97
CA VAL A 35 -3.89 -4.34 -7.37
C VAL A 35 -3.81 -3.04 -6.57
N TRP A 36 -3.55 -3.12 -5.27
CA TRP A 36 -3.37 -1.95 -4.41
C TRP A 36 -2.17 -1.10 -4.85
N LEU A 37 -1.00 -1.72 -5.07
CA LEU A 37 0.19 -1.03 -5.57
C LEU A 37 -0.07 -0.39 -6.94
N PHE A 38 -0.75 -1.10 -7.84
CA PHE A 38 -1.12 -0.59 -9.15
C PHE A 38 -2.05 0.64 -9.05
N TRP A 39 -3.05 0.58 -8.17
CA TRP A 39 -3.93 1.71 -7.88
C TRP A 39 -3.16 2.93 -7.39
N THR A 40 -2.26 2.75 -6.43
CA THR A 40 -1.40 3.83 -5.91
C THR A 40 -0.52 4.42 -7.00
N ALA A 41 0.10 3.58 -7.83
CA ALA A 41 0.96 4.01 -8.94
C ALA A 41 0.17 4.78 -10.02
N MET A 42 -1.05 4.33 -10.34
CA MET A 42 -1.95 5.06 -11.23
C MET A 42 -2.32 6.42 -10.65
N GLY A 43 -2.61 6.50 -9.35
CA GLY A 43 -2.93 7.77 -8.68
C GLY A 43 -1.77 8.77 -8.75
N VAL A 44 -0.55 8.32 -8.44
CA VAL A 44 0.66 9.16 -8.55
C VAL A 44 0.86 9.63 -10.00
N SER A 45 0.69 8.73 -10.97
CA SER A 45 0.82 9.06 -12.39
C SER A 45 -0.24 10.07 -12.85
N PHE A 46 -1.49 9.89 -12.43
CA PHE A 46 -2.58 10.81 -12.72
C PHE A 46 -2.25 12.22 -12.20
N ILE A 47 -1.81 12.33 -10.95
CA ILE A 47 -1.41 13.62 -10.36
C ILE A 47 -0.29 14.25 -11.19
N GLN A 48 0.75 13.48 -11.50
CA GLN A 48 1.92 14.02 -12.18
C GLN A 48 1.64 14.49 -13.61
N VAL A 49 0.84 13.73 -14.36
CA VAL A 49 0.40 14.14 -15.70
C VAL A 49 -0.45 15.40 -15.64
N ASN A 50 -1.38 15.51 -14.68
CA ASN A 50 -2.23 16.69 -14.55
C ASN A 50 -1.47 17.94 -14.08
N ILE A 51 -0.50 17.79 -13.18
CA ILE A 51 0.40 18.89 -12.80
C ILE A 51 1.21 19.36 -14.02
N SER A 52 1.78 18.43 -14.78
CA SER A 52 2.57 18.72 -15.98
C SER A 52 1.73 19.38 -17.08
N GLY A 53 0.45 19.04 -17.18
CA GLY A 53 -0.52 19.67 -18.09
C GLY A 53 -1.17 20.95 -17.55
N HIS A 54 -0.70 21.51 -16.43
CA HIS A 54 -1.28 22.69 -15.76
C HIS A 54 -2.76 22.53 -15.32
N HIS A 55 -3.26 21.31 -15.21
CA HIS A 55 -4.60 20.98 -14.71
C HIS A 55 -4.60 20.80 -13.18
N THR A 56 -4.22 21.85 -12.45
CA THR A 56 -4.01 21.79 -10.99
C THR A 56 -5.27 21.40 -10.20
N LYS A 57 -6.46 21.85 -10.63
CA LYS A 57 -7.73 21.46 -9.99
C LYS A 57 -7.99 19.95 -10.10
N ALA A 58 -7.77 19.36 -11.28
CA ALA A 58 -7.92 17.94 -11.50
C ALA A 58 -6.89 17.14 -10.70
N ALA A 59 -5.64 17.62 -10.67
CA ALA A 59 -4.58 17.01 -9.86
C ALA A 59 -4.94 16.99 -8.37
N THR A 60 -5.46 18.08 -7.81
CA THR A 60 -5.86 18.16 -6.39
C THR A 60 -7.01 17.20 -6.09
N VAL A 61 -8.08 17.20 -6.89
CA VAL A 61 -9.24 16.31 -6.69
C VAL A 61 -8.81 14.85 -6.82
N GLY A 62 -8.02 14.52 -7.85
CA GLY A 62 -7.46 13.19 -8.04
C GLY A 62 -6.57 12.77 -6.87
N ALA A 63 -5.71 13.65 -6.38
CA ALA A 63 -4.85 13.38 -5.23
C ALA A 63 -5.67 12.96 -4.01
N PHE A 64 -6.72 13.72 -3.67
CA PHE A 64 -7.62 13.35 -2.57
C PHE A 64 -8.29 11.99 -2.78
N PHE A 65 -8.85 11.75 -3.97
CA PHE A 65 -9.57 10.52 -4.27
C PHE A 65 -8.68 9.27 -4.23
N PHE A 66 -7.54 9.30 -4.95
CA PHE A 66 -6.61 8.18 -4.99
C PHE A 66 -5.98 7.93 -3.62
N PHE A 67 -5.63 8.99 -2.88
CA PHE A 67 -5.04 8.89 -1.56
C PHE A 67 -5.99 8.28 -0.52
N LEU A 68 -7.24 8.74 -0.47
CA LEU A 68 -8.24 8.21 0.47
C LEU A 68 -8.47 6.71 0.26
N ILE A 69 -8.63 6.29 -1.01
CA ILE A 69 -8.82 4.88 -1.34
C ILE A 69 -7.55 4.08 -1.01
N ALA A 70 -6.37 4.58 -1.37
CA ALA A 70 -5.11 3.90 -1.09
C ALA A 70 -4.88 3.71 0.42
N ILE A 71 -5.17 4.73 1.24
CA ILE A 71 -5.07 4.60 2.70
C ILE A 71 -6.10 3.62 3.24
N GLY A 72 -7.38 3.80 2.90
CA GLY A 72 -8.45 2.95 3.45
C GLY A 72 -8.23 1.48 3.13
N THR A 73 -7.89 1.18 1.87
CA THR A 73 -7.56 -0.19 1.44
C THR A 73 -6.25 -0.69 2.02
N GLY A 74 -5.23 0.17 2.19
CA GLY A 74 -3.96 -0.18 2.83
C GLY A 74 -4.14 -0.61 4.29
N ILE A 75 -4.96 0.12 5.05
CA ILE A 75 -5.31 -0.24 6.44
C ILE A 75 -6.06 -1.59 6.45
N PHE A 76 -7.01 -1.78 5.54
CA PHE A 76 -7.77 -3.02 5.43
C PHE A 76 -6.86 -4.22 5.11
N LEU A 77 -5.93 -4.07 4.15
CA LEU A 77 -4.91 -5.07 3.82
C LEU A 77 -4.00 -5.37 5.02
N ALA A 78 -3.51 -4.36 5.74
CA ALA A 78 -2.69 -4.54 6.93
C ALA A 78 -3.42 -5.31 8.04
N ARG A 79 -4.74 -5.11 8.18
CA ARG A 79 -5.57 -5.87 9.11
C ARG A 79 -5.71 -7.34 8.70
N ILE A 80 -5.95 -7.63 7.43
CA ILE A 80 -6.00 -9.01 6.90
C ILE A 80 -4.67 -9.74 7.11
N LEU A 81 -3.56 -9.02 6.96
CA LEU A 81 -2.21 -9.53 7.19
C LEU A 81 -1.86 -9.72 8.68
N GLY A 82 -2.77 -9.37 9.59
CA GLY A 82 -2.60 -9.56 11.03
C GLY A 82 -1.53 -8.65 11.64
N TRP A 83 -1.25 -7.49 11.03
CA TRP A 83 -0.30 -6.52 11.59
C TRP A 83 -0.81 -5.86 12.87
N PHE A 84 -2.14 -5.88 13.09
CA PHE A 84 -2.81 -5.35 14.27
C PHE A 84 -3.37 -6.46 15.17
N LYS A 85 -2.60 -7.51 15.47
CA LYS A 85 -3.02 -8.51 16.48
C LYS A 85 -3.11 -7.84 17.87
N SER A 86 -4.24 -8.02 18.55
CA SER A 86 -4.35 -7.68 19.97
C SER A 86 -3.41 -8.57 20.81
N PRO A 87 -2.81 -8.03 21.89
CA PRO A 87 -2.01 -8.83 22.80
C PRO A 87 -2.84 -10.01 23.34
N PRO A 88 -2.20 -11.16 23.63
CA PRO A 88 -2.91 -12.33 24.15
C PRO A 88 -3.70 -11.93 25.40
N LYS A 89 -4.98 -12.32 25.44
CA LYS A 89 -5.78 -12.19 26.67
C LYS A 89 -5.07 -13.01 27.74
N ILE A 90 -4.63 -12.36 28.81
CA ILE A 90 -4.21 -13.05 30.02
C ILE A 90 -5.49 -13.69 30.58
N THR A 91 -5.72 -14.95 30.26
CA THR A 91 -6.63 -15.78 31.06
C THR A 91 -5.97 -15.91 32.41
N SER A 92 -6.50 -15.20 33.41
CA SER A 92 -6.25 -15.54 34.80
C SER A 92 -6.61 -17.02 34.94
N VAL A 93 -5.60 -17.83 35.27
CA VAL A 93 -5.81 -19.19 35.73
C VAL A 93 -6.65 -19.05 36.99
N ASP A 94 -7.92 -19.44 36.93
CA ASP A 94 -8.77 -19.54 38.11
C ASP A 94 -8.04 -20.46 39.12
N GLN A 95 -7.65 -19.88 40.25
CA GLN A 95 -7.19 -20.59 41.45
C GLN A 95 -8.35 -20.70 42.44
#